data_AF-F6I7R6-F1
#
_entry.id   AF-F6I7R6-F1
#
_cell.length_a   1.000
_cell.length_b   1.000
_cell.length_c   1.000
_cell.angle_alpha   90.00
_cell.angle_beta   90.00
_cell.angle_gamma   90.00
#
_symmetry.space_group_name_H-M   'P 1'
#
loop_
_entity.id
_entity.type
_entity.pdbx_description
1 polymer ?
#
loop_
_entity_poly.entity_id
_entity_poly.type
_entity_poly.pdbx_seq_one_letter_code
_entity_poly.pdbx_strand_id
1 'polypeptide(L)'
;MLTWQRTGYHFQPEKNWMNDPNGPMFYGGWYHFFYQYNPDAAVWGNIVWGHAVSKDLIEWLHLPLAMVADQWYDTNGVWTGSATLLSDGQVIMLYTGATNESVQVQNLAYPADLSDPLLVDWVKYPGNPVLVPPPGIDDKDFRDPTTAWYWPDGKWRIAIGSKVNKTGISLVYNTEDFKKYELIEGVLHAVPGTGMWECVDLYP
;
A
#
# COMPACT_ATOMS: atom_id res chain seq x y z
N MET A 1 15.95 -22.42 -15.44
CA MET A 1 16.27 -21.21 -14.64
C MET A 1 17.77 -21.16 -14.41
N LEU A 2 18.40 -20.01 -14.63
CA LEU A 2 19.84 -19.81 -14.43
C LEU A 2 20.07 -19.44 -12.96
N THR A 3 20.26 -20.43 -12.11
CA THR A 3 20.34 -20.25 -10.64
C THR A 3 21.44 -19.27 -10.22
N TRP A 4 22.50 -19.11 -11.01
CA TRP A 4 23.60 -18.17 -10.72
C TRP A 4 23.15 -16.69 -10.66
N GLN A 5 22.03 -16.35 -11.30
CA GLN A 5 21.53 -14.97 -11.34
C GLN A 5 20.68 -14.63 -10.12
N ARG A 6 20.20 -15.65 -9.38
CA ARG A 6 19.44 -15.41 -8.15
C ARG A 6 20.41 -14.93 -7.07
N THR A 7 19.96 -13.93 -6.31
CA THR A 7 20.76 -13.41 -5.21
C THR A 7 20.85 -14.47 -4.10
N GLY A 8 21.94 -14.45 -3.33
CA GLY A 8 22.12 -15.38 -2.22
C GLY A 8 21.53 -14.89 -0.88
N TYR A 9 21.26 -13.59 -0.76
CA TYR A 9 20.86 -12.95 0.50
C TYR A 9 19.96 -11.70 0.35
N HIS A 10 19.57 -11.32 -0.87
CA HIS A 10 18.55 -10.29 -1.03
C HIS A 10 17.18 -10.95 -1.07
N PHE A 11 16.17 -10.26 -0.54
CA PHE A 11 14.81 -10.74 -0.64
C PHE A 11 14.37 -10.82 -2.12
N GLN A 12 13.78 -11.95 -2.49
CA GLN A 12 13.06 -12.13 -3.75
C GLN A 12 12.05 -13.27 -3.57
N PRO A 13 10.89 -13.26 -4.24
CA PRO A 13 9.98 -14.39 -4.20
C PRO A 13 10.64 -15.63 -4.79
N GLU A 14 10.04 -16.79 -4.53
CA GLU A 14 10.50 -18.07 -5.07
C GLU A 14 10.62 -18.02 -6.61
N LYS A 15 9.69 -17.35 -7.28
CA LYS A 15 9.62 -17.18 -8.74
C LYS A 15 8.85 -15.91 -9.10
N ASN A 16 8.70 -15.66 -10.40
CA ASN A 16 7.86 -14.61 -11.01
C ASN A 16 8.29 -13.16 -10.69
N TRP A 17 7.42 -12.22 -11.06
CA TRP A 17 7.65 -10.78 -10.97
C TRP A 17 7.35 -10.24 -9.56
N MET A 18 8.25 -9.38 -9.08
CA MET A 18 8.06 -8.53 -7.90
C MET A 18 8.50 -7.11 -8.22
N ASN A 19 7.77 -6.11 -7.70
CA ASN A 19 8.20 -4.71 -7.71
C ASN A 19 8.08 -4.10 -6.31
N ASP A 20 7.12 -3.19 -6.10
CA ASP A 20 7.11 -2.26 -5.00
C ASP A 20 7.03 -2.97 -3.63
N PRO A 21 7.83 -2.54 -2.63
CA PRO A 21 7.63 -2.95 -1.25
C PRO A 21 6.33 -2.34 -0.70
N ASN A 22 5.57 -3.12 0.05
CA ASN A 22 4.25 -2.73 0.55
C ASN A 22 4.15 -2.98 2.06
N GLY A 23 3.50 -2.06 2.77
CA GLY A 23 3.21 -2.16 4.19
C GLY A 23 4.31 -2.73 5.11
N PRO A 24 5.60 -2.34 4.99
CA PRO A 24 6.63 -2.86 5.88
C PRO A 24 6.34 -2.44 7.33
N MET A 25 6.35 -3.39 8.26
CA MET A 25 6.06 -3.11 9.67
C MET A 25 6.68 -4.15 10.61
N PHE A 26 6.72 -3.83 11.91
CA PHE A 26 7.06 -4.79 12.96
C PHE A 26 5.83 -5.04 13.84
N TYR A 27 5.38 -6.28 13.92
CA TYR A 27 4.19 -6.68 14.66
C TYR A 27 4.40 -8.07 15.29
N GLY A 28 3.87 -8.30 16.51
CA GLY A 28 3.92 -9.64 17.12
C GLY A 28 5.33 -10.23 17.30
N GLY A 29 6.37 -9.39 17.33
CA GLY A 29 7.77 -9.83 17.36
C GLY A 29 8.34 -10.26 16.00
N TRP A 30 7.69 -9.94 14.88
CA TRP A 30 8.12 -10.24 13.52
C TRP A 30 8.18 -8.97 12.68
N TYR A 31 9.17 -8.90 11.80
CA TYR A 31 9.15 -7.96 10.68
C TYR A 31 8.27 -8.53 9.58
N HIS A 32 7.28 -7.78 9.12
CA HIS A 32 6.42 -8.11 7.99
C HIS A 32 6.88 -7.31 6.78
N PHE A 33 6.95 -8.00 5.65
CA PHE A 33 7.26 -7.42 4.36
C PHE A 33 6.24 -7.91 3.34
N PHE A 34 5.47 -6.99 2.78
CA PHE A 34 4.60 -7.26 1.65
C PHE A 34 5.21 -6.67 0.39
N TYR A 35 4.77 -7.15 -0.77
CA TYR A 35 5.31 -6.69 -2.03
C TYR A 35 4.33 -6.96 -3.16
N GLN A 36 4.31 -6.07 -4.15
CA GLN A 36 3.59 -6.32 -5.40
C GLN A 36 4.17 -7.56 -6.07
N TYR A 37 3.29 -8.50 -6.43
CA TYR A 37 3.65 -9.79 -6.97
C TYR A 37 2.72 -10.18 -8.12
N ASN A 38 3.28 -10.79 -9.17
CA ASN A 38 2.48 -11.46 -10.19
C ASN A 38 2.55 -12.99 -9.98
N PRO A 39 1.45 -13.67 -9.62
CA PRO A 39 1.45 -15.11 -9.38
C PRO A 39 1.62 -15.95 -10.65
N ASP A 40 1.42 -15.36 -11.84
CA ASP A 40 1.32 -16.08 -13.10
C ASP A 40 2.51 -15.87 -14.04
N ALA A 41 3.26 -14.76 -13.89
CA ALA A 41 4.30 -14.41 -14.86
C ALA A 41 5.48 -13.62 -14.28
N ALA A 42 6.60 -13.63 -15.02
CA ALA A 42 7.80 -12.83 -14.74
C ALA A 42 7.76 -11.43 -15.39
N VAL A 43 6.56 -10.87 -15.56
CA VAL A 43 6.31 -9.51 -16.06
C VAL A 43 5.24 -8.84 -15.20
N TRP A 44 5.16 -7.52 -15.24
CA TRP A 44 4.11 -6.77 -14.53
C TRP A 44 2.71 -7.13 -15.05
N GLY A 45 1.75 -7.29 -14.13
CA GLY A 45 0.35 -7.68 -14.39
C GLY A 45 -0.21 -8.54 -13.25
N ASN A 46 -1.53 -8.70 -13.17
CA ASN A 46 -2.22 -9.51 -12.14
C ASN A 46 -1.71 -9.24 -10.71
N ILE A 47 -1.51 -7.96 -10.38
CA ILE A 47 -0.81 -7.57 -9.17
C ILE A 47 -1.63 -7.91 -7.92
N VAL A 48 -0.98 -8.65 -7.02
CA VAL A 48 -1.43 -9.00 -5.67
C VAL A 48 -0.34 -8.65 -4.66
N TRP A 49 -0.62 -8.72 -3.36
CA TRP A 49 0.42 -8.60 -2.34
C TRP A 49 0.91 -9.99 -1.92
N GLY A 50 2.18 -10.27 -2.21
CA GLY A 50 2.93 -11.32 -1.54
C GLY A 50 3.24 -10.92 -0.10
N HIS A 51 3.54 -11.90 0.75
CA HIS A 51 3.81 -11.68 2.17
C HIS A 51 4.95 -12.57 2.64
N ALA A 52 5.90 -11.97 3.35
CA ALA A 52 6.93 -12.68 4.07
C ALA A 52 7.16 -12.06 5.45
N VAL A 53 7.68 -12.86 6.37
CA VAL A 53 8.06 -12.41 7.70
C VAL A 53 9.49 -12.80 8.04
N SER A 54 10.12 -12.04 8.93
CA SER A 54 11.48 -12.30 9.41
C SER A 54 11.64 -11.91 10.88
N LYS A 55 12.60 -12.54 11.56
CA LYS A 55 13.04 -12.12 12.91
C LYS A 55 14.17 -11.10 12.88
N ASP A 56 14.89 -10.99 11.76
CA ASP A 56 16.16 -10.27 11.67
C ASP A 56 16.32 -9.44 10.38
N LEU A 57 15.29 -9.39 9.53
CA LEU A 57 15.28 -8.75 8.20
C LEU A 57 16.20 -9.43 7.16
N ILE A 58 16.76 -10.61 7.47
CA ILE A 58 17.69 -11.35 6.61
C ILE A 58 17.11 -12.72 6.25
N GLU A 59 16.71 -13.51 7.25
CA GLU A 59 16.09 -14.81 7.05
C GLU A 59 14.57 -14.66 6.96
N TRP A 60 14.02 -14.91 5.77
CA TRP A 60 12.62 -14.69 5.46
C TRP A 60 11.84 -16.00 5.33
N LEU A 61 10.66 -16.03 5.94
CA LEU A 61 9.65 -17.06 5.74
C LEU A 61 8.56 -16.51 4.80
N HIS A 62 8.41 -17.13 3.63
CA HIS A 62 7.32 -16.79 2.70
C HIS A 62 6.00 -17.35 3.24
N LEU A 63 4.97 -16.50 3.23
CA LEU A 63 3.61 -16.80 3.67
C LEU A 63 2.65 -16.81 2.47
N PRO A 64 1.40 -17.26 2.66
CA PRO A 64 0.35 -17.10 1.64
C PRO A 64 0.19 -15.65 1.17
N LEU A 65 -0.45 -15.45 0.02
CA LEU A 65 -0.78 -14.12 -0.47
C LEU A 65 -1.70 -13.40 0.53
N ALA A 66 -1.37 -12.17 0.88
CA ALA A 66 -2.14 -11.41 1.87
C ALA A 66 -3.37 -10.72 1.25
N MET A 67 -3.22 -10.15 0.06
CA MET A 67 -4.28 -9.38 -0.62
C MET A 67 -4.33 -9.72 -2.10
N VAL A 68 -5.47 -10.18 -2.59
CA VAL A 68 -5.67 -10.60 -4.00
C VAL A 68 -6.72 -9.73 -4.69
N ALA A 69 -6.71 -9.67 -6.02
CA ALA A 69 -7.70 -8.92 -6.81
C ALA A 69 -9.02 -9.72 -6.91
N ASP A 70 -9.97 -9.45 -6.01
CA ASP A 70 -11.21 -10.23 -5.87
C ASP A 70 -12.46 -9.36 -5.64
N GLN A 71 -12.33 -8.04 -5.67
CA GLN A 71 -13.45 -7.09 -5.56
C GLN A 71 -13.47 -6.14 -6.76
N TRP A 72 -14.63 -5.56 -7.05
CA TRP A 72 -14.79 -4.66 -8.21
C TRP A 72 -13.84 -3.45 -8.17
N TYR A 73 -13.50 -2.96 -6.97
CA TYR A 73 -12.65 -1.79 -6.76
C TYR A 73 -11.14 -2.08 -6.89
N ASP A 74 -10.75 -3.35 -6.99
CA ASP A 74 -9.35 -3.76 -7.16
C ASP A 74 -9.18 -4.93 -8.15
N THR A 75 -10.19 -5.19 -8.97
CA THR A 75 -10.23 -6.30 -9.93
C THR A 75 -9.09 -6.26 -10.95
N ASN A 76 -8.56 -5.08 -11.27
CA ASN A 76 -7.41 -4.90 -12.15
C ASN A 76 -6.07 -4.81 -11.39
N GLY A 77 -6.08 -4.99 -10.07
CA GLY A 77 -4.87 -5.13 -9.25
C GLY A 77 -4.99 -4.48 -7.86
N VAL A 78 -4.28 -5.09 -6.91
CA VAL A 78 -4.04 -4.59 -5.55
C VAL A 78 -2.64 -3.97 -5.54
N TRP A 79 -2.55 -2.67 -5.76
CA TRP A 79 -1.28 -1.93 -5.92
C TRP A 79 -0.73 -1.45 -4.57
N THR A 80 0.29 -0.59 -4.62
CA THR A 80 1.09 -0.18 -3.48
C THR A 80 0.27 0.50 -2.39
N GLY A 81 0.76 0.33 -1.17
CA GLY A 81 0.12 0.80 0.04
C GLY A 81 1.03 0.62 1.25
N SER A 82 0.56 1.16 2.36
CA SER A 82 1.33 1.29 3.59
C SER A 82 0.55 0.78 4.79
N ALA A 83 1.29 0.36 5.82
CA ALA A 83 0.73 -0.09 7.08
C ALA A 83 0.83 1.02 8.13
N THR A 84 -0.20 1.18 8.95
CA THR A 84 -0.20 2.05 10.13
C THR A 84 -0.57 1.22 11.35
N LEU A 85 0.28 1.26 12.37
CA LEU A 85 -0.01 0.69 13.69
C LEU A 85 -0.65 1.78 14.55
N LEU A 86 -1.87 1.53 15.01
CA LEU A 86 -2.60 2.45 15.87
C LEU A 86 -2.20 2.26 17.34
N SER A 87 -2.44 3.28 18.15
CA SER A 87 -2.12 3.28 19.59
C SER A 87 -2.91 2.24 20.41
N ASP A 88 -4.05 1.78 19.89
CA ASP A 88 -4.87 0.72 20.50
C ASP A 88 -4.44 -0.70 20.06
N GLY A 89 -3.38 -0.81 19.25
CA GLY A 89 -2.83 -2.07 18.77
C GLY A 89 -3.45 -2.55 17.45
N GLN A 90 -4.42 -1.83 16.88
CA GLN A 90 -4.93 -2.17 15.55
C GLN A 90 -3.86 -1.95 14.48
N VAL A 91 -3.89 -2.82 13.46
CA VAL A 91 -3.10 -2.68 12.24
C VAL A 91 -4.03 -2.34 11.10
N ILE A 92 -3.72 -1.25 10.41
CA ILE A 92 -4.46 -0.80 9.25
C ILE A 92 -3.55 -0.78 8.04
N MET A 93 -4.01 -1.36 6.93
CA MET A 93 -3.40 -1.24 5.62
C MET A 93 -4.26 -0.37 4.71
N LEU A 94 -3.67 0.70 4.19
CA LEU A 94 -4.25 1.45 3.08
C LEU A 94 -3.50 1.08 1.80
N TYR A 95 -4.22 0.82 0.72
CA TYR A 95 -3.62 0.45 -0.56
C TYR A 95 -4.43 1.01 -1.73
N THR A 96 -3.78 1.15 -2.88
CA THR A 96 -4.47 1.51 -4.12
C THR A 96 -5.04 0.28 -4.80
N GLY A 97 -6.33 0.27 -5.12
CA GLY A 97 -6.94 -0.69 -6.05
C GLY A 97 -7.14 -0.07 -7.42
N ALA A 98 -7.03 -0.90 -8.46
CA ALA A 98 -7.43 -0.52 -9.81
C ALA A 98 -8.81 -1.12 -10.14
N THR A 99 -9.81 -0.27 -10.40
CA THR A 99 -11.15 -0.72 -10.82
C THR A 99 -11.15 -1.31 -12.22
N ASN A 100 -12.27 -1.89 -12.67
CA ASN A 100 -12.47 -2.36 -14.04
C ASN A 100 -12.31 -1.25 -15.10
N GLU A 101 -12.67 0.00 -14.81
CA GLU A 101 -12.39 1.16 -15.67
C GLU A 101 -10.94 1.70 -15.54
N SER A 102 -10.10 1.01 -14.75
CA SER A 102 -8.73 1.42 -14.42
C SER A 102 -8.64 2.72 -13.63
N VAL A 103 -9.66 3.04 -12.85
CA VAL A 103 -9.62 4.15 -11.88
C VAL A 103 -8.81 3.70 -10.66
N GLN A 104 -7.91 4.55 -10.19
CA GLN A 104 -7.14 4.32 -8.97
C GLN A 104 -7.92 4.83 -7.76
N VAL A 105 -8.25 3.93 -6.84
CA VAL A 105 -9.03 4.21 -5.63
C VAL A 105 -8.29 3.69 -4.41
N GLN A 106 -8.47 4.29 -3.23
CA GLN A 106 -7.82 3.81 -2.01
C GLN A 106 -8.77 2.94 -1.21
N ASN A 107 -8.24 1.84 -0.73
CA ASN A 107 -8.96 0.77 -0.08
C ASN A 107 -8.32 0.48 1.28
N LEU A 108 -9.16 0.05 2.21
CA LEU A 108 -8.81 -0.28 3.58
C LEU A 108 -8.82 -1.80 3.77
N ALA A 109 -7.79 -2.34 4.41
CA ALA A 109 -7.73 -3.71 4.89
C ALA A 109 -7.13 -3.77 6.29
N TYR A 110 -7.42 -4.85 7.00
CA TYR A 110 -6.93 -5.11 8.36
C TYR A 110 -6.80 -6.63 8.58
N PRO A 111 -5.96 -7.08 9.52
CA PRO A 111 -5.83 -8.50 9.82
C PRO A 111 -7.15 -9.11 10.28
N ALA A 112 -7.41 -10.36 9.88
CA ALA A 112 -8.57 -11.12 10.33
C ALA A 112 -8.46 -11.52 11.82
N ASP A 113 -7.23 -11.76 12.28
CA ASP A 113 -6.90 -12.14 13.65
C ASP A 113 -5.63 -11.41 14.12
N LEU A 114 -5.78 -10.44 15.02
CA LEU A 114 -4.65 -9.72 15.62
C LEU A 114 -3.84 -10.60 16.60
N SER A 115 -4.38 -11.73 17.06
CA SER A 115 -3.65 -12.64 17.94
C SER A 115 -2.64 -13.52 17.18
N ASP A 116 -2.79 -13.63 15.86
CA ASP A 116 -1.81 -14.28 15.00
C ASP A 116 -0.60 -13.36 14.80
N PRO A 117 0.60 -13.70 15.33
CA PRO A 117 1.78 -12.88 15.16
C PRO A 117 2.30 -12.86 13.72
N LEU A 118 1.82 -13.77 12.85
CA LEU A 118 2.20 -13.85 11.44
C LEU A 118 1.25 -13.06 10.54
N LEU A 119 0.07 -12.68 11.02
CA LEU A 119 -0.97 -11.94 10.29
C LEU A 119 -1.25 -12.54 8.90
N VAL A 120 -1.52 -13.85 8.87
CA VAL A 120 -1.68 -14.59 7.60
C VAL A 120 -2.92 -14.14 6.84
N ASP A 121 -4.04 -13.96 7.53
CA ASP A 121 -5.33 -13.66 6.92
C ASP A 121 -5.69 -12.17 7.04
N TRP A 122 -6.19 -11.59 5.95
CA TRP A 122 -6.58 -10.19 5.86
C TRP A 122 -8.03 -10.05 5.40
N VAL A 123 -8.70 -9.02 5.94
CA VAL A 123 -10.07 -8.67 5.60
C VAL A 123 -10.08 -7.29 4.96
N LYS A 124 -10.68 -7.19 3.78
CA LYS A 124 -10.97 -5.91 3.14
C LYS A 124 -12.21 -5.29 3.76
N TYR A 125 -12.14 -3.98 4.01
CA TYR A 125 -13.28 -3.24 4.55
C TYR A 125 -14.47 -3.30 3.58
N PRO A 126 -15.68 -3.72 4.03
CA PRO A 126 -16.85 -3.83 3.15
C PRO A 126 -17.30 -2.52 2.50
N GLY A 127 -16.92 -1.37 3.06
CA GLY A 127 -17.24 -0.04 2.52
C GLY A 127 -16.20 0.51 1.54
N ASN A 128 -15.25 -0.31 1.08
CA ASN A 128 -14.28 0.09 0.07
C ASN A 128 -14.96 0.45 -1.28
N PRO A 129 -14.39 1.42 -2.04
CA PRO A 129 -13.21 2.21 -1.70
C PRO A 129 -13.50 3.32 -0.67
N VAL A 130 -12.51 3.63 0.18
CA VAL A 130 -12.59 4.70 1.19
C VAL A 130 -12.21 6.08 0.66
N LEU A 131 -11.48 6.13 -0.46
CA LEU A 131 -11.11 7.35 -1.18
C LEU A 131 -11.15 7.12 -2.69
N VAL A 132 -11.61 8.14 -3.40
CA VAL A 132 -11.59 8.22 -4.87
C VAL A 132 -10.83 9.48 -5.29
N PRO A 133 -10.36 9.57 -6.55
CA PRO A 133 -9.68 10.76 -7.04
C PRO A 133 -10.53 12.02 -6.80
N PRO A 134 -10.00 13.07 -6.16
CA PRO A 134 -10.73 14.31 -5.94
C PRO A 134 -10.86 15.11 -7.26
N PRO A 135 -11.79 16.09 -7.34
CA PRO A 135 -11.90 16.95 -8.51
C PRO A 135 -10.57 17.59 -8.90
N GLY A 136 -10.22 17.51 -10.18
CA GLY A 136 -8.98 18.06 -10.73
C GLY A 136 -7.79 17.08 -10.74
N ILE A 137 -7.97 15.88 -10.21
CA ILE A 137 -7.00 14.77 -10.31
C ILE A 137 -7.54 13.72 -11.30
N ASP A 138 -6.67 13.23 -12.18
CA ASP A 138 -7.02 12.20 -13.17
C ASP A 138 -7.21 10.84 -12.49
N ASP A 139 -8.12 10.02 -13.04
CA ASP A 139 -8.43 8.68 -12.56
C ASP A 139 -7.19 7.77 -12.45
N LYS A 140 -6.13 8.06 -13.20
CA LYS A 140 -4.88 7.27 -13.24
C LYS A 140 -3.70 7.93 -12.54
N ASP A 141 -3.93 9.01 -11.79
CA ASP A 141 -2.89 9.79 -11.12
C ASP A 141 -3.20 9.97 -9.61
N PHE A 142 -3.72 8.93 -8.94
CA PHE A 142 -4.09 8.98 -7.52
C PHE A 142 -3.77 7.65 -6.81
N ARG A 143 -2.54 7.50 -6.31
CA ARG A 143 -2.07 6.21 -5.76
C ARG A 143 -0.99 6.32 -4.69
N ASP A 144 -0.71 5.17 -4.10
CA ASP A 144 0.36 4.89 -3.15
C ASP A 144 0.21 5.67 -1.84
N PRO A 145 -0.83 5.37 -1.04
CA PRO A 145 -1.03 6.04 0.24
C PRO A 145 0.09 5.71 1.23
N THR A 146 0.54 6.74 1.95
CA THR A 146 1.62 6.61 2.93
C THR A 146 1.16 5.95 4.22
N THR A 147 2.13 5.56 5.06
CA THR A 147 1.89 5.36 6.48
C THR A 147 1.30 6.65 7.07
N ALA A 148 0.29 6.51 7.93
CA ALA A 148 -0.35 7.66 8.54
C ALA A 148 0.48 8.20 9.71
N TRP A 149 0.43 9.51 9.92
CA TRP A 149 0.99 10.14 11.12
C TRP A 149 -0.11 10.82 11.92
N TYR A 150 0.03 10.81 13.25
CA TYR A 150 -0.91 11.49 14.14
C TYR A 150 -0.50 12.96 14.31
N TRP A 151 -1.47 13.87 14.21
CA TRP A 151 -1.24 15.31 14.34
C TRP A 151 -1.75 15.84 15.70
N PRO A 152 -1.15 16.92 16.26
CA PRO A 152 -1.59 17.51 17.53
C PRO A 152 -3.04 17.99 17.60
N ASP A 153 -3.75 18.09 16.48
CA ASP A 153 -5.19 18.42 16.43
C ASP A 153 -6.10 17.22 16.73
N GLY A 154 -5.51 16.05 16.99
CA GLY A 154 -6.22 14.84 17.36
C GLY A 154 -6.58 13.93 16.18
N LYS A 155 -6.17 14.28 14.95
CA LYS A 155 -6.49 13.54 13.73
C LYS A 155 -5.26 12.82 13.15
N TRP A 156 -5.50 11.71 12.47
CA TRP A 156 -4.50 11.08 11.62
C TRP A 156 -4.45 11.76 10.27
N ARG A 157 -3.27 11.71 9.65
CA ARG A 157 -3.05 12.21 8.29
C ARG A 157 -2.33 11.18 7.45
N ILE A 158 -2.69 11.11 6.19
CA ILE A 158 -1.98 10.35 5.15
C ILE A 158 -1.60 11.30 4.03
N ALA A 159 -0.53 10.97 3.31
CA ALA A 159 -0.21 11.57 2.02
C ALA A 159 -0.54 10.60 0.88
N ILE A 160 -0.87 11.14 -0.29
CA ILE A 160 -1.06 10.37 -1.53
C ILE A 160 -0.32 11.09 -2.66
N GLY A 161 0.46 10.33 -3.43
CA GLY A 161 1.16 10.82 -4.59
C GLY A 161 0.20 11.13 -5.74
N SER A 162 0.41 12.26 -6.43
CA SER A 162 -0.40 12.67 -7.57
C SER A 162 0.36 13.62 -8.49
N LYS A 163 -0.33 14.17 -9.51
CA LYS A 163 0.14 15.30 -10.31
C LYS A 163 -1.01 16.17 -10.78
N VAL A 164 -0.69 17.44 -11.06
CA VAL A 164 -1.52 18.32 -11.90
C VAL A 164 -0.68 18.76 -13.09
N ASN A 165 -1.14 18.42 -14.30
CA ASN A 165 -0.36 18.58 -15.53
C ASN A 165 1.00 17.86 -15.43
N LYS A 166 2.10 18.62 -15.40
CA LYS A 166 3.48 18.11 -15.26
C LYS A 166 4.07 18.36 -13.86
N THR A 167 3.29 18.92 -12.94
CA THR A 167 3.72 19.22 -11.58
C THR A 167 3.34 18.05 -10.69
N GLY A 168 4.33 17.35 -10.14
CA GLY A 168 4.09 16.32 -9.13
C GLY A 168 3.69 16.97 -7.82
N ILE A 169 2.73 16.35 -7.14
CA ILE A 169 2.16 16.87 -5.90
C ILE A 169 1.96 15.74 -4.89
N SER A 170 1.88 16.12 -3.62
CA SER A 170 1.44 15.23 -2.54
C SER A 170 0.17 15.81 -1.91
N LEU A 171 -0.95 15.09 -2.07
CA LEU A 171 -2.23 15.40 -1.43
C LEU A 171 -2.17 14.95 0.03
N VAL A 172 -2.86 15.64 0.94
CA VAL A 172 -2.97 15.23 2.35
C VAL A 172 -4.42 15.11 2.76
N TYR A 173 -4.75 14.03 3.45
CA TYR A 173 -6.09 13.80 3.98
C TYR A 173 -6.06 13.65 5.49
N ASN A 174 -7.03 14.24 6.18
CA ASN A 174 -7.31 13.96 7.58
C ASN A 174 -8.25 12.75 7.70
N THR A 175 -8.07 11.95 8.76
CA THR A 175 -9.03 10.91 9.17
C THR A 175 -9.04 10.73 10.69
N GLU A 176 -10.17 10.28 11.21
CA GLU A 176 -10.31 9.88 12.63
C GLU A 176 -10.52 8.36 12.76
N ASP A 177 -11.05 7.70 11.72
CA ASP A 177 -11.51 6.30 11.76
C ASP A 177 -10.96 5.44 10.61
N PHE A 178 -10.10 6.01 9.76
CA PHE A 178 -9.52 5.41 8.55
C PHE A 178 -10.54 4.95 7.49
N LYS A 179 -11.82 5.27 7.68
CA LYS A 179 -12.93 4.95 6.78
C LYS A 179 -13.46 6.18 6.08
N LYS A 180 -13.33 7.35 6.71
CA LYS A 180 -13.68 8.65 6.16
C LYS A 180 -12.47 9.55 6.12
N TYR A 181 -12.30 10.23 5.01
CA TYR A 181 -11.16 11.11 4.77
C TYR A 181 -11.64 12.49 4.32
N GLU A 182 -11.01 13.52 4.85
CA GLU A 182 -11.23 14.91 4.48
C GLU A 182 -9.96 15.44 3.81
N LEU A 183 -10.05 15.84 2.54
CA LEU A 183 -8.94 16.46 1.83
C LEU A 183 -8.59 17.79 2.51
N ILE A 184 -7.33 17.95 2.89
CA ILE A 184 -6.82 19.23 3.40
C ILE A 184 -6.61 20.16 2.20
N GLU A 185 -7.06 21.41 2.31
CA GLU A 185 -6.86 22.41 1.28
C GLU A 185 -5.36 22.60 0.95
N GLY A 186 -5.05 22.61 -0.35
CA GLY A 186 -3.68 22.70 -0.84
C GLY A 186 -3.01 21.33 -0.98
N VAL A 187 -1.68 21.33 -0.95
CA VAL A 187 -0.83 20.14 -1.11
C VAL A 187 0.29 20.22 -0.08
N LEU A 188 0.80 19.07 0.37
CA LEU A 188 1.96 19.02 1.26
C LEU A 188 3.18 19.68 0.60
N HIS A 189 3.43 19.30 -0.66
CA HIS A 189 4.49 19.85 -1.48
C HIS A 189 4.16 19.67 -2.97
N ALA A 190 4.82 20.47 -3.81
CA ALA A 190 4.69 20.39 -5.26
C ALA A 190 5.98 20.82 -5.96
N VAL A 191 6.39 20.08 -7.00
CA VAL A 191 7.55 20.46 -7.82
C VAL A 191 7.17 20.43 -9.31
N PRO A 192 7.31 21.56 -10.03
CA PRO A 192 7.02 21.61 -11.46
C PRO A 192 7.96 20.72 -12.28
N GLY A 193 7.41 20.04 -13.30
CA GLY A 193 8.18 19.31 -14.29
C GLY A 193 8.61 17.89 -13.88
N THR A 194 8.23 17.41 -12.69
CA THR A 194 8.57 16.06 -12.22
C THR A 194 7.63 14.98 -12.76
N GLY A 195 6.43 15.34 -13.22
CA GLY A 195 5.39 14.36 -13.53
C GLY A 195 4.79 13.75 -12.27
N MET A 196 4.24 12.54 -12.40
CA MET A 196 3.57 11.83 -11.31
C MET A 196 4.53 11.56 -10.15
N TRP A 197 4.10 11.85 -8.93
CA TRP A 197 4.78 11.33 -7.74
C TRP A 197 4.15 10.01 -7.34
N GLU A 198 4.97 8.96 -7.32
CA GLU A 198 4.62 7.63 -6.84
C GLU A 198 5.30 7.42 -5.49
N CYS A 199 4.71 6.57 -4.65
CA CYS A 199 5.29 6.14 -3.36
C CYS A 199 5.90 7.30 -2.55
N VAL A 200 5.15 8.41 -2.41
CA VAL A 200 5.54 9.51 -1.52
C VAL A 200 5.74 8.92 -0.12
N ASP A 201 6.73 9.41 0.62
CA ASP A 201 6.94 9.03 2.01
C ASP A 201 7.35 10.26 2.83
N LEU A 202 6.89 10.32 4.09
CA LEU A 202 7.14 11.44 5.00
C LEU A 202 7.37 10.90 6.42
N TYR A 203 8.56 11.14 6.94
CA TYR A 203 8.97 10.79 8.30
C TYR A 203 9.87 11.91 8.88
N PRO A 204 9.88 12.10 10.22
CA PRO A 204 10.82 13.01 10.90
C PRO A 204 12.26 12.48 10.97
#